data_AF-A0A7S3JAB1-F1
#
_entry.id   AF-A0A7S3JAB1-F1
#
_cell.length_a   1.000
_cell.length_b   1.000
_cell.length_c   1.000
_cell.angle_alpha   90.00
_cell.angle_beta   90.00
_cell.angle_gamma   90.00
#
_symmetry.space_group_name_H-M   'P 1'
#
loop_
_entity.id
_entity.type
_entity.pdbx_description
1 polymer ?
#
loop_
_entity_poly.entity_id
_entity_poly.type
_entity_poly.pdbx_seq_one_letter_code
_entity_poly.pdbx_strand_id
1 'polypeptide(L)'
;SDIDDKTYYDGATSFSINIGGAINKCKSLGFKESDIVLDIILNSAATIKDKDTSGYTSIPMLIRYLEIRLFYDSMDLLERAKDGFRTVQFRYTIAPTQKLDAGLLPFSFNQKQIQNMYSLGQKDARDAIARGVTVSTEDICDYTNKKIAHTFRGDYA
;
A
#
# COMPACT_ATOMS: atom_id res chain seq x y z
N SER A 1 -13.95 -17.54 5.18
CA SER A 1 -15.01 -18.10 6.04
C SER A 1 -16.28 -18.19 5.24
N ASP A 2 -17.10 -19.20 5.49
CA ASP A 2 -18.40 -19.30 4.85
C ASP A 2 -19.45 -18.59 5.71
N ILE A 3 -20.16 -17.65 5.10
CA ILE A 3 -21.29 -16.93 5.72
C ILE A 3 -22.39 -16.91 4.65
N ASP A 4 -23.63 -17.29 4.99
CA ASP A 4 -24.79 -17.24 4.08
C ASP A 4 -24.52 -17.86 2.68
N ASP A 5 -24.05 -19.11 2.64
CA ASP A 5 -23.72 -19.87 1.42
C ASP A 5 -22.73 -19.19 0.45
N LYS A 6 -21.94 -18.25 0.96
CA LYS A 6 -20.87 -17.58 0.23
C LYS A 6 -19.53 -17.81 0.92
N THR A 7 -18.54 -18.22 0.13
CA THR A 7 -17.16 -18.30 0.58
C THR A 7 -16.50 -16.93 0.50
N TYR A 8 -16.16 -16.39 1.68
CA TYR A 8 -15.41 -15.14 1.80
C TYR A 8 -13.93 -15.46 1.96
N TYR A 9 -13.13 -14.88 1.07
CA TYR A 9 -11.69 -14.78 1.23
C TYR A 9 -11.35 -13.49 1.99
N ASP A 10 -10.16 -13.43 2.57
CA ASP A 10 -9.66 -12.20 3.20
C ASP A 10 -9.81 -11.03 2.23
N GLY A 11 -10.37 -9.90 2.67
CA GLY A 11 -10.58 -8.71 1.84
C GLY A 11 -9.30 -8.19 1.19
N ALA A 12 -8.13 -8.47 1.80
CA ALA A 12 -6.82 -8.20 1.22
C ALA A 12 -6.54 -8.93 -0.11
N THR A 13 -7.32 -9.97 -0.44
CA THR A 13 -7.25 -10.67 -1.75
C THR A 13 -7.95 -9.92 -2.88
N SER A 14 -8.90 -9.04 -2.55
CA SER A 14 -9.64 -8.21 -3.53
C SER A 14 -9.18 -6.75 -3.52
N PHE A 15 -8.90 -6.18 -2.34
CA PHE A 15 -8.36 -4.84 -2.17
C PHE A 15 -7.48 -4.81 -0.92
N SER A 16 -6.18 -4.53 -1.07
CA SER A 16 -5.27 -4.36 0.08
C SER A 16 -5.68 -3.19 0.97
N ILE A 17 -6.36 -2.19 0.40
CA ILE A 17 -6.94 -0.99 1.04
C ILE A 17 -8.28 -0.66 0.37
N ASN A 18 -9.29 -0.11 1.06
CA ASN A 18 -10.57 0.28 0.42
C ASN A 18 -10.81 1.79 0.50
N ILE A 19 -10.08 2.54 -0.34
CA ILE A 19 -10.14 4.01 -0.35
C ILE A 19 -11.54 4.51 -0.75
N GLY A 20 -12.09 3.98 -1.85
CA GLY A 20 -13.40 4.41 -2.36
C GLY A 20 -14.53 4.15 -1.37
N GLY A 21 -14.49 3.02 -0.66
CA GLY A 21 -15.44 2.71 0.41
C GLY A 21 -15.36 3.70 1.57
N ALA A 22 -14.15 4.08 2.00
CA ALA A 22 -13.97 5.08 3.05
C ALA A 22 -14.55 6.45 2.66
N ILE A 23 -14.25 6.93 1.45
CA ILE A 23 -14.78 8.20 0.92
C ILE A 23 -16.30 8.15 0.78
N ASN A 24 -16.84 7.08 0.19
CA ASN A 24 -18.28 6.91 0.04
C ASN A 24 -19.00 6.82 1.38
N LYS A 25 -18.36 6.25 2.41
CA LYS A 25 -18.91 6.27 3.77
C LYS A 25 -19.03 7.69 4.30
N CYS A 26 -18.02 8.54 4.14
CA CYS A 26 -18.10 9.95 4.52
C CYS A 26 -19.22 10.68 3.74
N LYS A 27 -19.33 10.46 2.43
CA LYS A 27 -20.42 11.03 1.61
C LYS A 27 -21.81 10.59 2.11
N SER A 28 -21.96 9.33 2.50
CA SER A 28 -23.23 8.81 3.07
C SER A 28 -23.63 9.47 4.40
N LEU A 29 -22.67 10.07 5.11
CA LEU A 29 -22.90 10.84 6.33
C LEU A 29 -23.21 12.32 6.06
N GLY A 30 -23.25 12.73 4.79
CA GLY A 30 -23.59 14.11 4.37
C GLY A 30 -22.40 15.05 4.19
N PHE A 31 -21.16 14.56 4.35
CA PHE A 31 -19.96 15.38 4.11
C PHE A 31 -19.75 15.62 2.61
N LYS A 32 -19.31 16.82 2.24
CA LYS A 32 -18.85 17.09 0.88
C LYS A 32 -17.47 16.47 0.69
N GLU A 33 -17.12 16.11 -0.54
CA GLU A 33 -15.79 15.57 -0.83
C GLU A 33 -14.66 16.51 -0.41
N SER A 34 -14.86 17.83 -0.54
CA SER A 34 -13.93 18.87 -0.08
C SER A 34 -13.68 18.88 1.42
N ASP A 35 -14.56 18.27 2.21
CA ASP A 35 -14.45 18.20 3.67
C ASP A 35 -13.72 16.91 4.11
N ILE A 36 -13.43 16.01 3.17
CA ILE A 36 -12.81 14.71 3.45
C ILE A 36 -11.29 14.85 3.37
N VAL A 37 -10.63 14.50 4.48
CA VAL A 37 -9.18 14.39 4.58
C VAL A 37 -8.82 12.92 4.76
N LEU A 38 -7.92 12.42 3.93
CA LEU A 38 -7.53 11.03 3.89
C LEU A 38 -6.04 10.86 4.18
N ASP A 39 -5.72 10.05 5.19
CA ASP A 39 -4.40 9.48 5.40
C ASP A 39 -4.46 7.99 5.09
N ILE A 40 -3.55 7.52 4.25
CA ILE A 40 -3.53 6.14 3.74
C ILE A 40 -2.29 5.45 4.29
N ILE A 41 -2.46 4.24 4.83
CA ILE A 41 -1.36 3.37 5.23
C ILE A 41 -1.40 2.14 4.32
N LEU A 42 -0.35 1.97 3.52
CA LEU A 42 -0.20 0.84 2.61
C LEU A 42 0.47 -0.33 3.35
N ASN A 43 -0.02 -1.54 3.07
CA ASN A 43 0.59 -2.77 3.58
C ASN A 43 1.58 -3.39 2.59
N SER A 44 1.66 -2.86 1.38
CA SER A 44 2.67 -3.17 0.38
C SER A 44 3.84 -2.19 0.48
N ALA A 45 5.05 -2.65 0.21
CA ALA A 45 6.22 -1.77 0.13
C ALA A 45 5.99 -0.62 -0.87
N ALA A 46 6.63 0.53 -0.62
CA ALA A 46 6.60 1.68 -1.52
C ALA A 46 7.31 1.43 -2.86
N THR A 47 7.94 0.27 -3.01
CA THR A 47 8.81 -0.06 -4.13
C THR A 47 8.87 -1.54 -4.38
N ILE A 48 9.07 -1.88 -5.64
CA ILE A 48 9.45 -3.22 -6.05
C ILE A 48 10.88 -3.28 -6.56
N LYS A 49 11.75 -3.94 -5.78
CA LYS A 49 13.15 -4.16 -6.15
C LYS A 49 13.27 -5.17 -7.28
N ASP A 50 14.22 -4.95 -8.19
CA ASP A 50 14.64 -5.97 -9.13
C ASP A 50 15.33 -7.11 -8.35
N LYS A 51 14.94 -8.36 -8.63
CA LYS A 51 15.50 -9.55 -7.99
C LYS A 51 15.97 -10.49 -9.10
N ASP A 52 17.15 -11.07 -8.95
CA ASP A 52 17.57 -12.20 -9.79
C ASP A 52 16.70 -13.41 -9.43
N THR A 53 15.90 -13.87 -10.39
CA THR A 53 14.99 -15.01 -10.24
C THR A 53 15.51 -16.28 -10.89
N SER A 54 16.76 -16.30 -11.40
CA SER A 54 17.33 -17.44 -12.12
C SER A 54 17.35 -18.73 -11.31
N GLY A 55 17.47 -18.64 -9.98
CA GLY A 55 17.43 -19.78 -9.05
C GLY A 55 16.07 -20.06 -8.39
N TYR A 56 14.99 -19.37 -8.79
CA TYR A 56 13.71 -19.50 -8.09
C TYR A 56 12.99 -20.79 -8.50
N THR A 57 12.47 -21.52 -7.52
CA THR A 57 11.54 -22.64 -7.72
C THR A 57 10.09 -22.15 -7.65
N SER A 58 9.11 -23.05 -7.84
CA SER A 58 7.69 -22.69 -7.98
C SER A 58 7.11 -21.84 -6.83
N ILE A 59 7.44 -22.16 -5.57
CA ILE A 59 6.93 -21.43 -4.41
C ILE A 59 7.54 -20.01 -4.31
N PRO A 60 8.88 -19.83 -4.36
CA PRO A 60 9.49 -18.51 -4.47
C PRO A 60 8.98 -17.68 -5.65
N MET A 61 8.73 -18.29 -6.81
CA MET A 61 8.13 -17.62 -7.96
C MET A 61 6.71 -17.14 -7.69
N LEU A 62 5.87 -17.96 -7.03
CA LEU A 62 4.52 -17.57 -6.64
C LEU A 62 4.53 -16.39 -5.65
N ILE A 63 5.39 -16.44 -4.62
CA ILE A 63 5.53 -15.34 -3.67
C ILE A 63 5.97 -14.07 -4.39
N ARG A 64 6.92 -14.17 -5.32
CA ARG A 64 7.37 -13.03 -6.12
C ARG A 64 6.25 -12.45 -6.98
N TYR A 65 5.45 -13.30 -7.62
CA TYR A 65 4.29 -12.86 -8.38
C TYR A 65 3.30 -12.10 -7.49
N LEU A 66 3.00 -12.61 -6.29
CA LEU A 66 2.10 -11.95 -5.34
C LEU A 66 2.68 -10.61 -4.86
N GLU A 67 3.98 -10.51 -4.57
CA GLU A 67 4.65 -9.24 -4.24
C GLU A 67 4.45 -8.20 -5.35
N ILE A 68 4.70 -8.60 -6.61
CA ILE A 68 4.55 -7.72 -7.79
C ILE A 68 3.11 -7.27 -7.96
N ARG A 69 2.17 -8.21 -7.91
CA ARG A 69 0.76 -7.93 -8.08
C ARG A 69 0.24 -7.01 -6.99
N LEU A 70 0.51 -7.30 -5.72
CA LEU A 70 0.07 -6.47 -4.59
C LEU A 70 0.62 -5.05 -4.64
N PHE A 71 1.87 -4.87 -5.09
CA PHE A 71 2.44 -3.55 -5.33
C PHE A 71 1.63 -2.79 -6.37
N TYR A 72 1.46 -3.32 -7.58
CA TYR A 72 0.75 -2.62 -8.65
C TYR A 72 -0.72 -2.40 -8.34
N ASP A 73 -1.41 -3.39 -7.77
CA ASP A 73 -2.83 -3.28 -7.39
C ASP A 73 -3.04 -2.14 -6.37
N SER A 74 -2.13 -1.97 -5.41
CA SER A 74 -2.21 -0.91 -4.39
C SER A 74 -1.96 0.48 -4.98
N MET A 75 -1.00 0.61 -5.91
CA MET A 75 -0.71 1.89 -6.56
C MET A 75 -1.82 2.31 -7.53
N ASP A 76 -2.30 1.38 -8.35
CA ASP A 76 -3.40 1.58 -9.30
C ASP A 76 -4.70 1.97 -8.57
N LEU A 77 -4.94 1.41 -7.38
CA LEU A 77 -6.06 1.84 -6.54
C LEU A 77 -5.89 3.28 -6.00
N LEU A 78 -4.69 3.65 -5.56
CA LEU A 78 -4.40 5.02 -5.09
C LEU A 78 -4.60 6.04 -6.21
N GLU A 79 -4.06 5.76 -7.41
CA GLU A 79 -4.20 6.62 -8.58
C GLU A 79 -5.66 6.79 -9.00
N ARG A 80 -6.40 5.67 -9.15
CA ARG A 80 -7.84 5.74 -9.45
C ARG A 80 -8.65 6.48 -8.40
N ALA A 81 -8.28 6.37 -7.13
CA ALA A 81 -8.96 7.11 -6.08
C ALA A 81 -8.70 8.62 -6.20
N LYS A 82 -7.45 9.04 -6.48
CA LYS A 82 -7.14 10.46 -6.71
C LYS A 82 -7.87 11.01 -7.94
N ASP A 83 -7.91 10.23 -9.02
CA ASP A 83 -8.58 10.64 -10.26
C ASP A 83 -10.10 10.70 -10.12
N GLY A 84 -10.69 9.76 -9.39
CA GLY A 84 -12.13 9.66 -9.15
C GLY A 84 -12.67 10.64 -8.09
N PHE A 85 -11.84 11.06 -7.14
CA PHE A 85 -12.23 11.91 -6.01
C PHE A 85 -11.36 13.18 -5.92
N ARG A 86 -11.39 13.99 -6.99
CA ARG A 86 -10.47 15.13 -7.18
C ARG A 86 -10.54 16.23 -6.11
N THR A 87 -11.64 16.30 -5.36
CA THR A 87 -11.82 17.33 -4.32
C THR A 87 -11.51 16.83 -2.91
N VAL A 88 -11.26 15.52 -2.73
CA VAL A 88 -10.81 14.94 -1.47
C VAL A 88 -9.34 15.31 -1.21
N GLN A 89 -9.00 15.63 0.03
CA GLN A 89 -7.62 15.93 0.41
C GLN A 89 -6.87 14.63 0.78
N PHE A 90 -6.03 14.14 -0.14
CA PHE A 90 -5.11 13.02 0.11
C PHE A 90 -3.86 13.51 0.85
N ARG A 91 -3.98 13.66 2.18
CA ARG A 91 -3.00 14.37 3.01
C ARG A 91 -1.69 13.60 3.17
N TYR A 92 -1.73 12.33 3.54
CA TYR A 92 -0.54 11.49 3.63
C TYR A 92 -0.80 10.10 3.05
N THR A 93 0.20 9.55 2.34
CA THR A 93 0.24 8.13 1.98
C THR A 93 1.53 7.55 2.52
N ILE A 94 1.40 6.68 3.50
CA ILE A 94 2.51 6.06 4.22
C ILE A 94 2.64 4.63 3.71
N ALA A 95 3.81 4.29 3.19
CA ALA A 95 4.14 2.96 2.74
C ALA A 95 5.45 2.50 3.41
N PRO A 96 5.59 1.21 3.76
CA PRO A 96 6.82 0.68 4.31
C PRO A 96 8.01 1.01 3.41
N THR A 97 8.99 1.74 3.95
CA THR A 97 10.25 2.07 3.25
C THR A 97 11.21 0.89 3.22
N GLN A 98 10.98 -0.09 4.10
CA GLN A 98 11.78 -1.32 4.20
C GLN A 98 10.87 -2.54 4.11
N LYS A 99 11.47 -3.68 3.76
CA LYS A 99 10.77 -4.96 3.78
C LYS A 99 10.28 -5.24 5.20
N LEU A 100 8.98 -5.47 5.35
CA LEU A 100 8.42 -5.88 6.63
C LEU A 100 8.98 -7.25 7.02
N ASP A 101 9.34 -7.40 8.30
CA ASP A 101 9.77 -8.67 8.86
C ASP A 101 8.60 -9.67 8.78
N ALA A 102 8.71 -10.66 7.91
CA ALA A 102 7.77 -11.78 7.82
C ALA A 102 8.44 -13.06 8.34
N GLY A 103 7.72 -13.84 9.14
CA GLY A 103 8.14 -15.18 9.52
C GLY A 103 8.20 -16.14 8.34
N LEU A 104 8.76 -17.34 8.57
CA LEU A 104 8.80 -18.44 7.60
C LEU A 104 7.39 -18.90 7.16
N LEU A 105 6.38 -18.57 7.97
CA LEU A 105 4.95 -18.67 7.67
C LEU A 105 4.31 -17.30 7.91
N PRO A 106 3.32 -16.86 7.10
CA PRO A 106 2.74 -15.51 7.13
C PRO A 106 2.06 -15.07 8.45
N PHE A 107 2.18 -15.86 9.52
CA PHE A 107 1.55 -15.60 10.82
C PHE A 107 2.47 -15.88 12.02
N SER A 108 3.76 -16.19 11.81
CA SER A 108 4.72 -16.41 12.91
C SER A 108 5.62 -15.20 13.08
N PHE A 109 5.25 -14.30 14.00
CA PHE A 109 6.04 -13.13 14.35
C PHE A 109 6.56 -13.28 15.77
N ASN A 110 7.87 -13.05 15.96
CA ASN A 110 8.44 -12.92 17.30
C ASN A 110 8.37 -11.46 17.77
N GLN A 111 8.55 -11.25 19.07
CA GLN A 111 8.46 -9.92 19.68
C GLN A 111 9.43 -8.91 19.05
N LYS A 112 10.65 -9.33 18.67
CA LYS A 112 11.63 -8.45 18.03
C LYS A 112 11.14 -7.98 16.66
N GLN A 113 10.60 -8.90 15.84
CA GLN A 113 10.02 -8.58 14.53
C GLN A 113 8.85 -7.60 14.66
N ILE A 114 7.97 -7.82 15.64
CA ILE A 114 6.85 -6.93 15.93
C ILE A 114 7.36 -5.52 16.31
N GLN A 115 8.33 -5.42 17.21
CA GLN A 115 8.90 -4.13 17.62
C GLN A 115 9.62 -3.41 16.48
N ASN A 116 10.30 -4.14 15.60
CA ASN A 116 10.91 -3.59 14.38
C ASN A 116 9.84 -3.00 13.46
N MET A 117 8.76 -3.72 13.19
CA MET A 117 7.67 -3.25 12.34
C MET A 117 6.98 -2.01 12.92
N TYR A 118 6.72 -1.98 14.24
CA TYR A 118 6.19 -0.78 14.89
C TYR A 118 7.13 0.41 14.76
N SER A 119 8.43 0.21 15.02
CA SER A 119 9.43 1.27 14.92
C SER A 119 9.56 1.80 13.50
N LEU A 120 9.51 0.91 12.50
CA LEU A 120 9.52 1.27 11.09
C LEU A 120 8.27 2.07 10.71
N GLY A 121 7.07 1.61 11.07
CA GLY A 121 5.83 2.34 10.78
C GLY A 121 5.79 3.73 11.40
N GLN A 122 6.28 3.87 12.64
CA GLN A 122 6.41 5.18 13.28
C GLN A 122 7.43 6.08 12.58
N LYS A 123 8.55 5.53 12.13
CA LYS A 123 9.56 6.27 11.36
C LYS A 123 8.96 6.76 10.04
N ASP A 124 8.36 5.86 9.26
CA ASP A 124 7.79 6.18 7.95
C ASP A 124 6.68 7.24 8.05
N ALA A 125 5.85 7.16 9.10
CA ALA A 125 4.85 8.19 9.40
C ALA A 125 5.46 9.55 9.75
N ARG A 126 6.50 9.58 10.60
CA ARG A 126 7.21 10.82 10.96
C ARG A 126 7.88 11.44 9.73
N ASP A 127 8.49 10.64 8.88
CA ASP A 127 9.16 11.10 7.67
C ASP A 127 8.14 11.67 6.66
N ALA A 128 6.97 11.04 6.51
CA ALA A 128 5.87 11.56 5.69
C ALA A 128 5.37 12.91 6.20
N ILE A 129 5.19 13.06 7.51
CA ILE A 129 4.77 14.33 8.14
C ILE A 129 5.86 15.41 7.96
N ALA A 130 7.14 15.04 8.16
CA ALA A 130 8.26 15.97 8.05
C ALA A 130 8.47 16.50 6.62
N ARG A 131 8.18 15.68 5.60
CA ARG A 131 8.21 16.10 4.19
C ARG A 131 7.15 17.13 3.83
N GLY A 132 6.02 17.13 4.54
CA GLY A 132 4.92 18.06 4.34
C GLY A 132 3.65 17.38 3.81
N VAL A 133 2.55 18.12 3.94
CA VAL A 133 1.21 17.69 3.49
C VAL A 133 1.25 17.41 1.98
N THR A 134 0.58 16.34 1.56
CA THR A 134 0.47 15.78 0.19
C THR A 134 1.76 15.24 -0.44
N VAL A 135 2.94 15.67 0.01
CA VAL A 135 4.24 15.30 -0.59
C VAL A 135 4.42 13.77 -0.68
N SER A 136 4.22 13.05 0.43
CA SER A 136 4.35 11.58 0.44
C SER A 136 3.43 10.88 -0.58
N THR A 137 2.20 11.37 -0.74
CA THR A 137 1.22 10.87 -1.71
C THR A 137 1.66 11.16 -3.15
N GLU A 138 2.12 12.39 -3.41
CA GLU A 138 2.59 12.82 -4.72
C GLU A 138 3.83 12.04 -5.15
N ASP A 139 4.80 11.89 -4.27
CA ASP A 139 6.02 11.12 -4.52
C ASP A 139 5.69 9.66 -4.90
N ILE A 140 4.73 9.02 -4.21
CA ILE A 140 4.33 7.63 -4.48
C ILE A 140 3.68 7.52 -5.87
N CYS A 141 2.82 8.47 -6.22
CA CYS A 141 2.19 8.51 -7.54
C CYS A 141 3.23 8.75 -8.64
N ASP A 142 4.15 9.70 -8.44
CA ASP A 142 5.21 9.99 -9.41
C ASP A 142 6.16 8.79 -9.59
N TYR A 143 6.57 8.15 -8.50
CA TYR A 143 7.35 6.92 -8.53
C TYR A 143 6.65 5.82 -9.34
N THR A 144 5.36 5.59 -9.07
CA THR A 144 4.55 4.58 -9.76
C THR A 144 4.51 4.86 -11.26
N ASN A 145 4.18 6.09 -11.64
CA ASN A 145 4.12 6.52 -13.04
C ASN A 145 5.46 6.30 -13.76
N LYS A 146 6.58 6.67 -13.13
CA LYS A 146 7.92 6.46 -13.70
C LYS A 146 8.29 4.98 -13.80
N LYS A 147 7.88 4.15 -12.84
CA LYS A 147 8.15 2.70 -12.87
C LYS A 147 7.34 2.01 -13.97
N ILE A 148 6.06 2.35 -14.14
CA ILE A 148 5.18 1.87 -15.22
C ILE A 148 5.72 2.31 -16.58
N ALA A 149 6.18 3.55 -16.70
CA ALA A 149 6.78 4.07 -17.94
C ALA A 149 8.20 3.54 -18.22
N HIS A 150 8.74 2.66 -17.36
CA HIS A 150 10.12 2.15 -17.42
C HIS A 150 11.20 3.25 -17.41
N THR A 151 10.90 4.44 -16.89
CA THR A 151 11.83 5.58 -16.83
C THR A 151 12.57 5.70 -15.50
N PHE A 152 12.22 4.89 -14.48
CA PHE A 152 12.91 4.86 -13.19
C PHE A 152 13.21 3.43 -12.72
N ARG A 153 14.43 3.23 -12.23
CA ARG A 153 14.92 1.93 -11.73
C ARG A 153 15.36 1.94 -10.27
N GLY A 154 15.17 3.04 -9.55
CA GLY A 154 15.50 3.17 -8.13
C GLY A 154 14.39 2.71 -7.19
N ASP A 155 14.67 2.85 -5.90
CA ASP A 155 13.71 2.66 -4.81
C ASP A 155 13.08 4.03 -4.45
N TYR A 156 11.84 4.01 -3.96
CA TYR A 156 11.15 5.12 -3.30
C TYR A 156 11.82 5.37 -1.95
N ALA A 157 12.17 6.63 -1.66
CA ALA A 157 12.83 7.07 -0.44
C ALA A 157 11.96 8.08 0.32
#